data_AF-A0A2V1B808-F1
#
_entry.id   AF-A0A2V1B808-F1
#
_cell.length_a   1.000
_cell.length_b   1.000
_cell.length_c   1.000
_cell.angle_alpha   90.00
_cell.angle_beta   90.00
_cell.angle_gamma   90.00
#
_symmetry.space_group_name_H-M   'P 1'
#
loop_
_entity.id
_entity.type
_entity.pdbx_description
1 polymer ?
#
loop_
_entity_poly.entity_id
_entity_poly.type
_entity_poly.pdbx_seq_one_letter_code
_entity_poly.pdbx_strand_id
1 'polypeptide(L)'
;MSGPIKSSLAKAVAAIKEPAFQKSTERFVEGIAAKVPIVTGIKLNGSRPHKSHDDPADPKPVISFALYKSNKLNSRNRVASGHVHDDGTGHVNFPSKYKQYRAITGMEYKPPSSGTSGQSSSGKSKSGGSNLTWRTNEQINRAEWWDGTKWVEGDWSDEYQKWYAYYNGEWYYW
;
A
#
# COMPACT_ATOMS: atom_id res chain seq x y z
N MET A 1 -4.10 26.51 -10.63
CA MET A 1 -4.93 25.49 -11.31
C MET A 1 -4.84 24.19 -10.52
N SER A 2 -5.96 23.49 -10.31
CA SER A 2 -6.00 22.22 -9.59
C SER A 2 -5.56 21.08 -10.54
N GLY A 3 -4.57 20.28 -10.16
CA GLY A 3 -4.07 19.17 -10.98
C GLY A 3 -5.13 18.07 -11.21
N PRO A 4 -5.01 17.29 -12.29
CA PRO A 4 -6.06 16.36 -12.73
C PRO A 4 -6.33 15.20 -11.77
N ILE A 5 -5.44 14.92 -10.81
CA ILE A 5 -5.63 13.88 -9.79
C ILE A 5 -6.34 14.36 -8.50
N LYS A 6 -6.47 15.68 -8.25
CA LYS A 6 -6.81 16.18 -6.90
C LYS A 6 -8.09 15.60 -6.31
N SER A 7 -9.16 15.47 -7.10
CA SER A 7 -10.44 14.95 -6.60
C SER A 7 -10.36 13.46 -6.22
N SER A 8 -9.67 12.64 -7.02
CA SER A 8 -9.49 11.21 -6.71
C SER A 8 -8.53 11.02 -5.54
N LEU A 9 -7.50 11.87 -5.42
CA LEU A 9 -6.56 11.87 -4.30
C LEU A 9 -7.24 12.26 -2.98
N ALA A 10 -8.00 13.35 -2.95
CA ALA A 10 -8.70 13.78 -1.74
C ALA A 10 -9.62 12.68 -1.20
N LYS A 11 -10.35 11.99 -2.09
CA LYS A 11 -11.20 10.86 -1.72
C LYS A 11 -10.40 9.67 -1.19
N ALA A 12 -9.26 9.34 -1.81
CA ALA A 12 -8.40 8.25 -1.37
C ALA A 12 -7.76 8.55 0.01
N VAL A 13 -7.20 9.75 0.17
CA VAL A 13 -6.55 10.19 1.41
C VAL A 13 -7.53 10.23 2.57
N ALA A 14 -8.76 10.70 2.36
CA ALA A 14 -9.80 10.71 3.40
C ALA A 14 -10.17 9.30 3.91
N ALA A 15 -9.86 8.23 3.16
CA ALA A 15 -10.09 6.86 3.61
C ALA A 15 -8.95 6.33 4.49
N ILE A 16 -7.78 6.98 4.53
CA ILE A 16 -6.65 6.55 5.36
C ILE A 16 -6.98 6.85 6.82
N LYS A 17 -6.87 5.85 7.69
CA LYS A 17 -7.26 5.99 9.12
C LYS A 17 -6.26 6.83 9.93
N GLU A 18 -4.99 6.85 9.53
CA GLU A 18 -3.91 7.54 10.27
C GLU A 18 -3.58 8.93 9.66
N PRO A 19 -3.76 10.04 10.41
CA PRO A 19 -3.57 11.40 9.87
C PRO A 19 -2.16 11.71 9.34
N ALA A 20 -1.12 11.14 9.94
CA ALA A 20 0.26 11.32 9.46
C ALA A 20 0.41 10.75 8.03
N PHE A 21 -0.14 9.56 7.80
CA PHE A 21 -0.16 8.92 6.49
C PHE A 21 -1.08 9.64 5.49
N GLN A 22 -2.16 10.29 5.94
CA GLN A 22 -2.99 11.11 5.06
C GLN A 22 -2.14 12.20 4.39
N LYS A 23 -1.46 13.00 5.22
CA LYS A 23 -0.65 14.13 4.78
C LYS A 23 0.54 13.70 3.94
N SER A 24 1.21 12.62 4.33
CA SER A 24 2.37 12.11 3.60
C SER A 24 1.99 11.55 2.24
N THR A 25 0.90 10.76 2.17
CA THR A 25 0.37 10.20 0.92
C THR A 25 -0.07 11.30 -0.03
N GLU A 26 -0.78 12.31 0.45
CA GLU A 26 -1.22 13.44 -0.36
C GLU A 26 -0.01 14.13 -1.04
N ARG A 27 0.97 14.56 -0.24
CA ARG A 27 2.16 15.25 -0.74
C ARG A 27 2.97 14.40 -1.71
N PHE A 28 3.16 13.12 -1.38
CA PHE A 28 3.94 12.19 -2.20
C PHE A 28 3.29 11.98 -3.57
N VAL A 29 1.99 11.70 -3.60
CA VAL A 29 1.25 11.47 -4.84
C VAL A 29 1.11 12.74 -5.67
N GLU A 30 0.91 13.91 -5.06
CA GLU A 30 0.94 15.19 -5.78
C GLU A 30 2.30 15.43 -6.46
N GLY A 31 3.40 15.13 -5.76
CA GLY A 31 4.75 15.24 -6.33
C GLY A 31 4.97 14.34 -7.54
N ILE A 32 4.41 13.13 -7.54
CA ILE A 32 4.43 12.22 -8.70
C ILE A 32 3.56 12.79 -9.83
N ALA A 33 2.32 13.17 -9.53
CA ALA A 33 1.36 13.64 -10.53
C ALA A 33 1.80 14.94 -11.24
N ALA A 34 2.51 15.82 -10.53
CA ALA A 34 3.11 17.01 -11.11
C ALA A 34 4.15 16.68 -12.20
N LYS A 35 4.89 15.58 -12.02
CA LYS A 35 5.93 15.10 -12.96
C LYS A 35 5.39 14.13 -14.01
N VAL A 36 4.24 13.51 -13.76
CA VAL A 36 3.62 12.48 -14.60
C VAL A 36 2.18 12.89 -14.92
N PRO A 37 1.95 13.84 -15.85
CA PRO A 37 0.64 14.46 -16.06
C PRO A 37 -0.45 13.50 -16.54
N ILE A 38 -0.06 12.33 -17.07
CA ILE A 38 -1.02 11.29 -17.46
C ILE A 38 -1.74 10.68 -16.24
N VAL A 39 -1.22 10.84 -15.03
CA VAL A 39 -1.82 10.31 -13.80
C VAL A 39 -3.00 11.18 -13.38
N THR A 40 -4.18 10.57 -13.32
CA THR A 40 -5.45 11.26 -13.00
C THR A 40 -6.28 10.51 -11.96
N GLY A 41 -5.98 9.23 -11.73
CA GLY A 41 -6.66 8.39 -10.74
C GLY A 41 -5.69 7.76 -9.75
N ILE A 42 -6.17 7.49 -8.54
CA ILE A 42 -5.48 6.73 -7.50
C ILE A 42 -6.44 5.72 -6.86
N LYS A 43 -5.90 4.57 -6.47
CA LYS A 43 -6.53 3.60 -5.59
C LYS A 43 -5.56 3.28 -4.45
N LEU A 44 -6.04 3.22 -3.21
CA LEU A 44 -5.28 2.64 -2.10
C LEU A 44 -5.50 1.13 -2.04
N ASN A 45 -4.45 0.41 -1.66
CA ASN A 45 -4.48 -1.04 -1.44
C ASN A 45 -4.59 -1.32 0.06
N GLY A 46 -5.68 -0.85 0.66
CA GLY A 46 -5.88 -0.83 2.12
C GLY A 46 -5.86 0.61 2.67
N SER A 47 -6.61 0.83 3.75
CA SER A 47 -6.79 2.14 4.41
C SER A 47 -5.96 2.31 5.68
N ARG A 48 -5.35 1.23 6.18
CA ARG A 48 -4.40 1.28 7.29
C ARG A 48 -2.97 1.10 6.79
N PRO A 49 -1.99 1.72 7.48
CA PRO A 49 -0.59 1.38 7.27
C PRO A 49 -0.41 -0.12 7.49
N HIS A 50 0.51 -0.74 6.77
CA HIS A 50 0.83 -2.15 6.87
C HIS A 50 2.29 -2.42 6.54
N LYS A 51 2.75 -3.66 6.72
CA LYS A 51 4.10 -4.07 6.34
C LYS A 51 4.20 -4.15 4.81
N SER A 52 5.29 -3.65 4.24
CA SER A 52 5.53 -3.76 2.80
C SER A 52 5.80 -5.21 2.39
N HIS A 53 5.17 -5.68 1.32
CA HIS A 53 5.53 -6.93 0.65
C HIS A 53 6.79 -6.78 -0.20
N ASP A 54 6.96 -5.62 -0.83
CA ASP A 54 8.07 -5.34 -1.76
C ASP A 54 9.41 -5.18 -1.03
N ASP A 55 9.37 -4.73 0.23
CA ASP A 55 10.52 -4.69 1.14
C ASP A 55 10.17 -5.25 2.53
N PRO A 56 10.21 -6.58 2.72
CA PRO A 56 9.90 -7.20 4.01
C PRO A 56 10.91 -6.86 5.12
N ALA A 57 12.06 -6.29 4.79
CA ALA A 57 13.09 -5.88 5.73
C ALA A 57 12.89 -4.44 6.22
N ASP A 58 12.09 -3.64 5.51
CA ASP A 58 11.72 -2.30 5.95
C ASP A 58 10.85 -2.39 7.22
N PRO A 59 11.34 -1.85 8.36
CA PRO A 59 10.58 -1.86 9.60
C PRO A 59 9.45 -0.83 9.60
N LYS A 60 9.45 0.15 8.68
CA LYS A 60 8.48 1.23 8.66
C LYS A 60 7.18 0.78 8.00
N PRO A 61 6.02 1.09 8.61
CA PRO A 61 4.74 0.84 7.97
C PRO A 61 4.56 1.72 6.72
N VAL A 62 3.78 1.22 5.77
CA VAL A 62 3.51 1.87 4.48
C VAL A 62 2.01 1.95 4.20
N ILE A 63 1.62 2.96 3.41
CA ILE A 63 0.38 2.92 2.62
C ILE A 63 0.73 2.54 1.18
N SER A 64 0.07 1.50 0.70
CA SER A 64 0.23 1.01 -0.67
C SER A 64 -0.79 1.65 -1.59
N PHE A 65 -0.36 2.09 -2.76
CA PHE A 65 -1.23 2.76 -3.74
C PHE A 65 -0.96 2.30 -5.17
N ALA A 66 -1.95 2.51 -6.04
CA ALA A 66 -1.85 2.37 -7.48
C ALA A 66 -2.32 3.66 -8.18
N LEU A 67 -1.58 4.09 -9.19
CA LEU A 67 -1.86 5.28 -9.99
C LEU A 67 -2.39 4.88 -11.37
N TYR A 68 -3.33 5.66 -11.90
CA TYR A 68 -4.05 5.35 -13.12
C TYR A 68 -4.14 6.55 -14.06
N LYS A 69 -4.22 6.27 -15.36
CA LYS A 69 -4.39 7.31 -16.40
C LYS A 69 -5.81 7.87 -16.51
N SER A 70 -6.75 7.28 -15.78
CA SER A 70 -8.15 7.71 -15.73
C SER A 70 -8.75 7.28 -14.38
N ASN A 71 -9.92 7.82 -14.05
CA ASN A 71 -10.71 7.37 -12.89
C ASN A 71 -11.26 5.94 -13.04
N LYS A 72 -11.09 5.28 -14.20
CA LYS A 72 -11.41 3.86 -14.37
C LYS A 72 -10.24 3.01 -13.84
N LEU A 73 -10.37 2.57 -12.59
CA LEU A 73 -9.34 1.86 -11.80
C LEU A 73 -9.17 0.39 -12.22
N ASN A 74 -8.71 0.14 -13.45
CA ASN A 74 -8.42 -1.20 -13.96
C ASN A 74 -6.97 -1.36 -14.40
N SER A 75 -6.52 -2.61 -14.57
CA SER A 75 -5.13 -2.94 -14.92
C SER A 75 -4.63 -2.30 -16.22
N ARG A 76 -5.51 -2.14 -17.22
CA ARG A 76 -5.17 -1.50 -18.51
C ARG A 76 -4.85 -0.01 -18.34
N ASN A 77 -5.42 0.62 -17.32
CA ASN A 77 -5.23 2.02 -17.00
C ASN A 77 -4.14 2.27 -15.95
N ARG A 78 -3.59 1.22 -15.32
CA ARG A 78 -2.55 1.37 -14.30
C ARG A 78 -1.28 1.94 -14.92
N VAL A 79 -0.81 3.04 -14.34
CA VAL A 79 0.41 3.77 -14.70
C VAL A 79 1.55 3.37 -13.76
N ALA A 80 1.28 3.25 -12.47
CA ALA A 80 2.29 2.92 -11.47
C ALA A 80 1.67 2.32 -10.21
N SER A 81 2.51 1.88 -9.29
CA SER A 81 2.17 1.60 -7.90
C SER A 81 3.33 1.91 -6.99
N GLY A 82 3.07 2.08 -5.71
CA GLY A 82 4.12 2.41 -4.77
C GLY A 82 3.70 2.33 -3.33
N HIS A 83 4.67 2.65 -2.49
CA HIS A 83 4.58 2.67 -1.04
C HIS A 83 4.99 4.04 -0.53
N VAL A 84 4.30 4.53 0.50
CA VAL A 84 4.62 5.78 1.17
C VAL A 84 4.59 5.58 2.68
N HIS A 85 5.60 6.10 3.36
CA HIS A 85 5.71 6.12 4.82
C HIS A 85 5.03 7.37 5.40
N ASP A 86 4.87 7.42 6.71
CA ASP A 86 4.34 8.58 7.44
C ASP A 86 5.24 9.82 7.35
N ASP A 87 6.56 9.61 7.24
CA ASP A 87 7.54 10.68 7.04
C ASP A 87 7.56 11.26 5.61
N GLY A 88 6.77 10.67 4.69
CA GLY A 88 6.69 11.08 3.28
C GLY A 88 7.79 10.54 2.39
N THR A 89 8.69 9.72 2.91
CA THR A 89 9.57 8.88 2.09
C THR A 89 8.76 7.74 1.48
N GLY A 90 9.29 7.14 0.41
CA GLY A 90 8.59 6.08 -0.30
C GLY A 90 9.20 5.81 -1.66
N HIS A 91 8.54 4.96 -2.42
CA HIS A 91 8.96 4.62 -3.78
C HIS A 91 7.77 4.44 -4.71
N VAL A 92 8.02 4.55 -6.01
CA VAL A 92 7.03 4.28 -7.06
C VAL A 92 7.64 3.43 -8.17
N ASN A 93 6.92 2.37 -8.50
CA ASN A 93 7.24 1.38 -9.50
C ASN A 93 6.39 1.61 -10.75
N PHE A 94 7.03 2.01 -11.84
CA PHE A 94 6.40 2.14 -13.15
C PHE A 94 6.63 0.88 -13.99
N PRO A 95 5.62 0.29 -14.65
CA PRO A 95 5.82 -0.77 -15.64
C PRO A 95 6.78 -0.35 -16.76
N SER A 96 7.40 -1.32 -17.45
CA SER A 96 8.41 -1.08 -18.51
C SER A 96 7.96 -0.08 -19.60
N LYS A 97 6.68 -0.14 -20.01
CA LYS A 97 6.06 0.81 -20.96
C LYS A 97 6.07 2.29 -20.51
N TYR A 98 6.33 2.54 -19.24
CA TYR A 98 6.37 3.85 -18.59
C TYR A 98 7.75 4.16 -18.00
N LYS A 99 8.81 3.50 -18.48
CA LYS A 99 10.19 3.67 -18.00
C LYS A 99 10.67 5.13 -18.00
N GLN A 100 10.18 5.95 -18.93
CA GLN A 100 10.50 7.38 -18.97
C GLN A 100 10.13 8.12 -17.68
N TYR A 101 9.06 7.71 -17.00
CA TYR A 101 8.63 8.33 -15.75
C TYR A 101 9.46 7.88 -14.54
N ARG A 102 10.16 6.74 -14.63
CA ARG A 102 11.11 6.31 -13.59
C ARG A 102 12.22 7.34 -13.42
N ALA A 103 12.85 7.72 -14.53
CA ALA A 103 13.93 8.70 -14.55
C ALA A 103 13.49 10.09 -14.06
N ILE A 104 12.29 10.54 -14.47
CA ILE A 104 11.79 11.89 -14.15
C ILE A 104 11.39 12.01 -12.68
N THR A 105 10.78 10.97 -12.11
CA THR A 105 10.34 11.02 -10.72
C THR A 105 11.52 10.95 -9.74
N GLY A 106 12.55 10.17 -10.06
CA GLY A 106 13.72 9.95 -9.18
C GLY A 106 13.38 9.11 -7.94
N MET A 107 12.19 8.52 -7.89
CA MET A 107 11.63 7.78 -6.75
C MET A 107 11.59 6.26 -7.04
N GLU A 108 12.47 5.80 -7.93
CA GLU A 108 12.54 4.39 -8.29
C GLU A 108 12.92 3.55 -7.07
N TYR A 109 12.16 2.48 -6.82
CA TYR A 109 12.55 1.50 -5.82
C TYR A 109 13.88 0.89 -6.22
N LYS A 110 14.91 1.14 -5.40
CA LYS A 110 16.18 0.45 -5.47
C LYS A 110 16.14 -0.59 -4.36
N PRO A 111 15.90 -1.87 -4.66
CA PRO A 111 16.02 -2.89 -3.63
C PRO A 111 17.43 -2.79 -3.02
N PRO A 112 17.59 -2.99 -1.71
CA PRO A 112 18.91 -3.04 -1.10
C PRO A 112 19.79 -4.02 -1.88
N SER A 113 21.02 -3.62 -2.23
CA SER A 113 21.94 -4.46 -2.99
C SER A 113 22.46 -5.60 -2.10
N SER A 114 21.67 -6.65 -1.96
CA SER A 114 22.17 -7.96 -1.57
C SER A 114 22.18 -8.83 -2.83
N GLY A 115 23.37 -9.23 -3.24
CA GLY A 115 23.58 -10.09 -4.39
C GLY A 115 22.81 -11.41 -4.32
N THR A 116 22.77 -12.06 -5.48
CA THR A 116 22.14 -13.35 -5.79
C THR A 116 20.74 -13.23 -6.40
N SER A 117 20.78 -13.11 -7.72
CA SER A 117 19.76 -13.65 -8.63
C SER A 117 19.45 -15.11 -8.29
N GLY A 118 18.17 -15.43 -8.19
CA GLY A 118 17.67 -16.78 -8.40
C GLY A 118 17.61 -17.64 -7.14
N GLN A 119 16.43 -17.70 -6.53
CA GLN A 119 15.73 -18.96 -6.33
C GLN A 119 14.31 -18.65 -5.89
N SER A 120 13.34 -19.19 -6.65
CA SER A 120 12.02 -19.51 -6.14
C SER A 120 12.21 -20.40 -4.92
N SER A 121 12.35 -19.79 -3.76
CA SER A 121 12.23 -20.45 -2.48
C SER A 121 10.79 -20.21 -2.08
N SER A 122 10.01 -21.29 -2.13
CA SER A 122 8.80 -21.44 -1.35
C SER A 122 9.18 -21.13 0.09
N GLY A 123 9.04 -19.85 0.47
CA GLY A 123 9.31 -19.35 1.79
C GLY A 123 8.34 -20.02 2.74
N LYS A 124 8.79 -21.13 3.32
CA LYS A 124 8.24 -21.73 4.52
C LYS A 124 7.93 -20.60 5.49
N SER A 125 6.64 -20.35 5.69
CA SER A 125 6.13 -19.54 6.79
C SER A 125 6.75 -20.08 8.08
N LYS A 126 7.75 -19.39 8.61
CA LYS A 126 8.26 -19.60 9.97
C LYS A 126 7.76 -18.44 10.80
N SER A 127 6.77 -18.71 11.63
CA SER A 127 6.54 -18.14 12.97
C SER A 127 5.10 -18.52 13.36
N GLY A 128 4.80 -19.24 14.44
CA GLY A 128 5.51 -19.21 15.71
C GLY A 128 5.19 -17.94 16.52
N GLY A 129 3.97 -17.39 16.40
CA GLY A 129 3.43 -16.33 17.25
C GLY A 129 1.97 -16.64 17.50
N SER A 130 1.47 -16.47 18.72
CA SER A 130 0.09 -16.76 19.13
C SER A 130 -0.92 -16.28 18.09
N ASN A 131 -1.56 -17.20 17.35
CA ASN A 131 -2.56 -16.83 16.35
C ASN A 131 -3.62 -15.96 17.02
N LEU A 132 -3.78 -14.71 16.55
CA LEU A 132 -4.97 -13.93 16.88
C LEU A 132 -6.20 -14.77 16.55
N THR A 133 -7.20 -14.71 17.42
CA THR A 133 -8.46 -15.42 17.17
C THR A 133 -9.26 -14.59 16.17
N TRP A 134 -9.54 -15.17 14.99
CA TRP A 134 -10.30 -14.55 13.91
C TRP A 134 -11.70 -15.15 13.76
N ARG A 135 -12.65 -14.35 13.28
CA ARG A 135 -13.97 -14.80 12.83
C ARG A 135 -14.44 -14.02 11.60
N THR A 136 -15.35 -14.61 10.85
CA THR A 136 -16.13 -13.89 9.84
C THR A 136 -17.34 -13.26 10.50
N ASN A 137 -17.53 -11.96 10.37
CA ASN A 137 -18.81 -11.32 10.63
C ASN A 137 -19.69 -11.45 9.37
N GLU A 138 -20.63 -12.38 9.40
CA GLU A 138 -21.51 -12.71 8.26
C GLU A 138 -22.46 -11.56 7.88
N GLN A 139 -22.79 -10.66 8.81
CA GLN A 139 -23.71 -9.54 8.54
C GLN A 139 -23.10 -8.51 7.58
N ILE A 140 -21.80 -8.29 7.70
CA ILE A 140 -21.06 -7.29 6.90
C ILE A 140 -20.03 -7.92 5.96
N ASN A 141 -19.90 -9.25 6.00
CA ASN A 141 -18.91 -10.04 5.26
C ASN A 141 -17.49 -9.46 5.43
N ARG A 142 -17.06 -9.34 6.69
CA ARG A 142 -15.75 -8.80 7.11
C ARG A 142 -15.07 -9.74 8.09
N ALA A 143 -13.74 -9.70 8.11
CA ALA A 143 -12.96 -10.36 9.14
C ALA A 143 -12.95 -9.54 10.42
N GLU A 144 -13.07 -10.20 11.57
CA GLU A 144 -12.83 -9.60 12.87
C GLU A 144 -11.84 -10.44 13.66
N TRP A 145 -11.00 -9.80 14.45
CA TRP A 145 -10.06 -10.43 15.36
C TRP A 145 -10.33 -10.02 16.81
N TRP A 146 -10.05 -10.92 17.76
CA TRP A 146 -10.25 -10.66 19.18
C TRP A 146 -9.03 -9.93 19.77
N ASP A 147 -9.24 -8.74 20.34
CA ASP A 147 -8.18 -7.93 20.97
C ASP A 147 -7.95 -8.26 22.45
N GLY A 148 -8.66 -9.24 22.99
CA GLY A 148 -8.69 -9.57 24.43
C GLY A 148 -9.93 -9.07 25.15
N THR A 149 -10.63 -8.07 24.60
CA THR A 149 -11.81 -7.43 25.20
C THR A 149 -13.01 -7.32 24.27
N LYS A 150 -12.78 -7.16 22.96
CA LYS A 150 -13.80 -7.02 21.93
C LYS A 150 -13.32 -7.58 20.60
N TRP A 151 -14.27 -7.78 19.71
CA TRP A 151 -14.00 -8.06 18.31
C TRP A 151 -13.71 -6.75 17.57
N VAL A 152 -12.60 -6.73 16.84
CA VAL A 152 -12.12 -5.59 16.07
C VAL A 152 -12.10 -5.99 14.60
N GLU A 153 -12.66 -5.16 13.73
CA GLU A 153 -12.61 -5.39 12.28
C GLU A 153 -11.14 -5.40 11.80
N GLY A 154 -10.77 -6.46 11.08
CA GLY A 154 -9.53 -6.50 10.32
C GLY A 154 -9.64 -5.61 9.09
N ASP A 155 -8.52 -5.19 8.53
CA ASP A 155 -8.51 -4.44 7.28
C ASP A 155 -8.13 -5.36 6.12
N TRP A 156 -8.72 -5.14 4.94
CA TRP A 156 -8.37 -5.92 3.76
C TRP A 156 -7.13 -5.33 3.09
N SER A 157 -6.12 -6.16 2.86
CA SER A 157 -4.97 -5.81 2.02
C SER A 157 -5.22 -6.28 0.59
N ASP A 158 -5.35 -5.33 -0.34
CA ASP A 158 -5.34 -5.66 -1.76
C ASP A 158 -3.97 -6.15 -2.24
N GLU A 159 -2.90 -5.87 -1.49
CA GLU A 159 -1.54 -6.32 -1.80
C GLU A 159 -1.36 -7.80 -1.46
N TYR A 160 -1.77 -8.21 -0.26
CA TYR A 160 -1.66 -9.60 0.18
C TYR A 160 -2.89 -10.45 -0.16
N GLN A 161 -3.98 -9.84 -0.63
CA GLN A 161 -5.28 -10.49 -0.85
C GLN A 161 -5.76 -11.24 0.40
N LYS A 162 -5.58 -10.62 1.57
CA LYS A 162 -5.87 -11.18 2.89
C LYS A 162 -6.34 -10.09 3.84
N TRP A 163 -7.06 -10.50 4.88
CA TRP A 163 -7.35 -9.61 5.99
C TRP A 163 -6.13 -9.52 6.89
N TYR A 164 -5.92 -8.36 7.51
CA TYR A 164 -4.80 -8.14 8.41
C TYR A 164 -5.18 -7.31 9.64
N ALA A 165 -4.36 -7.47 10.68
CA ALA A 165 -4.44 -6.74 11.94
C ALA A 165 -3.04 -6.38 12.43
N TYR A 166 -2.91 -5.24 13.09
CA TYR A 166 -1.72 -4.87 13.85
C TYR A 166 -2.04 -4.91 15.34
N TYR A 167 -1.37 -5.78 16.08
CA TYR A 167 -1.59 -5.95 17.51
C TYR A 167 -0.27 -6.24 18.22
N ASN A 168 -0.04 -5.58 19.36
CA ASN A 168 1.18 -5.73 20.17
C ASN A 168 2.49 -5.62 19.39
N GLY A 169 2.55 -4.74 18.41
CA GLY A 169 3.76 -4.53 17.61
C GLY A 169 3.92 -5.50 16.43
N GLU A 170 3.02 -6.48 16.28
CA GLU A 170 3.10 -7.52 15.27
C GLU A 170 1.94 -7.46 14.25
N TRP A 171 2.22 -7.89 13.02
CA TRP A 171 1.23 -8.01 11.95
C TRP A 171 0.70 -9.45 11.88
N TYR A 172 -0.62 -9.59 11.88
CA TYR A 172 -1.32 -10.86 11.74
C TYR A 172 -2.18 -10.83 10.48
N TYR A 173 -2.34 -12.00 9.84
CA TYR A 173 -3.09 -12.15 8.60
C TYR A 173 -4.09 -13.31 8.71
N TRP A 174 -5.25 -13.16 8.08
CA TRP A 174 -6.30 -14.18 7.94
C TRP A 174 -6.54 -14.50 6.47
#